data_AF-A0A392MRF8-F1
#
_entry.id   AF-A0A392MRF8-F1
#
_cell.length_a   1.000
_cell.length_b   1.000
_cell.length_c   1.000
_cell.angle_alpha   90.00
_cell.angle_beta   90.00
_cell.angle_gamma   90.00
#
_symmetry.space_group_name_H-M   'P 1'
#
loop_
_entity.id
_entity.type
_entity.pdbx_description
1 polymer ?
#
loop_
_entity_poly.entity_id
_entity_poly.type
_entity_poly.pdbx_seq_one_letter_code
_entity_poly.pdbx_strand_id
1 'polypeptide(L)'
;TSKEISDLEGELSSIRNLLSTQATLIRGLADGVHIDSLSISNSDGFSANGTLDSEDKEISDLDEWLVEFPDHLDVLLAERRVEEALAALDKGERKVSEAKEMKSLNPTLLLALQNSITERRQKLADQLAEAACQPSTRGAELRASVSALKKLGDGPHAHSLLLNAHLQRYQYNMQSLRPSNTSYGGAYTAALAQLVFSAVAQAASDS
;
A
#
# COMPACT_ATOMS: atom_id res chain seq x y z
N THR A 1 17.39 -32.97 -26.99
CA THR A 1 17.38 -33.48 -25.61
C THR A 1 18.54 -32.93 -24.79
N SER A 2 19.80 -32.90 -25.27
CA SER A 2 20.94 -32.39 -24.45
C SER A 2 20.93 -30.89 -24.13
N LYS A 3 20.38 -30.04 -25.01
CA LYS A 3 20.30 -28.58 -24.77
C LYS A 3 19.30 -28.21 -23.67
N GLU A 4 18.12 -28.83 -23.72
CA GLU A 4 17.06 -28.64 -22.74
C GLU A 4 17.47 -29.11 -21.33
N ILE A 5 18.26 -30.18 -21.24
CA ILE A 5 18.85 -30.65 -19.98
C ILE A 5 19.86 -29.62 -19.43
N SER A 6 20.70 -29.04 -20.29
CA SER A 6 21.66 -27.99 -19.89
C SER A 6 20.96 -26.70 -19.43
N ASP A 7 19.85 -26.33 -20.06
CA ASP A 7 19.06 -25.16 -19.66
C ASP A 7 18.39 -25.40 -18.30
N LEU A 8 17.83 -26.59 -18.07
CA LEU A 8 17.26 -26.99 -16.77
C LEU A 8 18.31 -27.06 -15.64
N GLU A 9 19.54 -27.49 -15.94
CA GLU A 9 20.65 -27.47 -14.97
C GLU A 9 21.06 -26.03 -14.58
N GLY A 10 21.00 -25.10 -15.53
CA GLY A 10 21.20 -23.66 -15.29
C GLY A 10 20.11 -23.04 -14.42
N GLU A 11 18.85 -23.40 -14.68
CA GLU A 11 17.70 -22.97 -13.86
C GLU A 11 17.78 -23.55 -12.43
N LEU A 12 18.09 -24.84 -12.29
CA LEU A 12 18.28 -25.47 -10.97
C LEU A 12 19.41 -24.83 -10.17
N SER A 13 20.50 -24.45 -10.84
CA SER A 13 21.61 -23.72 -10.21
C SER A 13 21.17 -22.33 -9.73
N SER A 14 20.33 -21.66 -10.51
CA SER A 14 19.75 -20.35 -10.16
C SER A 14 18.80 -20.44 -8.96
N ILE A 15 17.92 -21.46 -8.93
CA ILE A 15 17.01 -21.73 -7.82
C ILE A 15 17.79 -22.05 -6.54
N ARG A 16 18.83 -22.90 -6.63
CA ARG A 16 19.67 -23.22 -5.48
C ARG A 16 20.35 -21.97 -4.91
N ASN A 17 20.88 -21.10 -5.76
CA ASN A 17 21.51 -19.86 -5.31
C ASN A 17 20.49 -18.95 -4.63
N LEU A 18 19.29 -18.80 -5.20
CA LEU A 18 18.21 -18.01 -4.61
C LEU A 18 17.77 -18.56 -3.24
N LEU A 19 17.57 -19.87 -3.12
CA LEU A 19 17.22 -20.49 -1.84
C LEU A 19 18.33 -20.33 -0.81
N SER A 20 19.60 -20.42 -1.24
CA SER A 20 20.72 -20.19 -0.35
C SER A 20 20.79 -18.75 0.16
N THR A 21 20.52 -17.75 -0.68
CA THR A 21 20.53 -16.33 -0.25
C THR A 21 19.35 -16.00 0.65
N GLN A 22 18.18 -16.58 0.37
CA GLN A 22 17.02 -16.44 1.25
C GLN A 22 17.26 -17.10 2.62
N ALA A 23 17.88 -18.28 2.66
CA ALA A 23 18.20 -18.96 3.91
C ALA A 23 19.19 -18.14 4.78
N THR A 24 20.21 -17.53 4.18
CA THR A 24 21.12 -16.63 4.93
C THR A 24 20.43 -15.37 5.42
N LEU A 25 19.51 -14.77 4.65
CA LEU A 25 18.74 -13.62 5.11
C LEU A 25 17.82 -13.98 6.28
N ILE A 26 17.10 -15.10 6.20
CA ILE A 26 16.24 -15.59 7.28
C ILE A 26 17.07 -15.83 8.55
N ARG A 27 18.25 -16.43 8.41
CA ARG A 27 19.14 -16.66 9.54
C ARG A 27 19.70 -15.36 10.12
N GLY A 28 20.07 -14.39 9.28
CA GLY A 28 20.49 -13.07 9.72
C GLY A 28 19.40 -12.30 10.46
N LEU A 29 18.14 -12.43 10.04
CA LEU A 29 16.99 -11.87 10.75
C LEU A 29 16.73 -12.59 12.08
N ALA A 30 16.85 -13.92 12.11
CA ALA A 30 16.68 -14.70 13.33
C ALA A 30 17.77 -14.40 14.37
N ASP A 31 19.03 -14.26 13.93
CA ASP A 31 20.16 -13.94 14.80
C ASP A 31 20.14 -12.46 15.25
N GLY A 32 19.58 -11.56 14.43
CA GLY A 32 19.37 -10.14 14.77
C GLY A 32 18.23 -9.86 15.76
N VAL A 33 17.44 -10.88 16.12
CA VAL A 33 16.33 -10.81 17.09
C VAL A 33 16.68 -11.59 18.36
N HIS A 34 17.96 -11.61 18.77
CA HIS A 34 18.31 -12.04 20.13
C HIS A 34 18.12 -10.87 21.10
N ILE A 35 16.94 -10.82 21.73
CA ILE A 35 16.61 -9.91 22.85
C ILE A 35 17.34 -10.40 24.10
N ASP A 36 18.66 -10.28 24.12
CA ASP A 36 19.48 -10.42 25.34
C ASP A 36 19.60 -9.05 26.01
N SER A 37 18.50 -8.61 26.64
CA SER A 37 18.50 -7.53 27.64
C SER A 37 17.20 -7.55 28.45
N LEU A 38 17.01 -8.62 29.21
CA LEU A 38 16.17 -8.61 30.41
C LEU A 38 17.08 -8.77 31.64
N SER A 39 17.99 -7.81 31.84
CA SER A 39 18.55 -7.57 33.18
C SER A 39 17.67 -6.55 33.90
N ILE A 40 16.55 -7.03 34.44
CA ILE A 40 15.79 -6.28 35.44
C ILE A 40 16.63 -6.30 36.72
N SER A 41 17.50 -5.30 36.86
CA SER A 41 18.06 -4.93 38.16
C SER A 41 17.00 -4.10 38.87
N ASN A 42 16.38 -4.71 39.87
CA ASN A 42 15.55 -4.02 40.85
C ASN A 42 16.38 -2.91 41.49
N SER A 43 15.99 -1.65 41.26
CA SER A 43 16.46 -0.50 42.00
C SER A 43 15.25 0.29 42.46
N ASP A 44 14.86 0.02 43.70
CA ASP A 44 13.99 0.87 44.51
C ASP A 44 14.52 2.31 44.54
N GLY A 45 13.58 3.25 44.52
CA GLY A 45 13.77 4.60 45.03
C GLY A 45 13.54 5.69 43.99
N PHE A 46 12.36 6.32 44.03
CA PHE A 46 12.30 7.76 44.23
C PHE A 46 10.98 8.16 44.89
N SER A 47 11.13 8.96 45.94
CA SER A 47 10.10 9.37 46.87
C SER A 47 9.40 10.64 46.39
N ALA A 48 8.07 10.62 46.49
CA ALA A 48 7.14 11.68 46.84
C ALA A 48 7.26 13.10 46.22
N ASN A 49 6.11 13.47 45.62
CA ASN A 49 5.45 14.77 45.59
C ASN A 49 5.85 15.82 44.54
N GLY A 50 4.94 15.96 43.57
CA GLY A 50 4.55 17.26 43.03
C GLY A 50 4.24 17.22 41.54
N THR A 51 2.94 17.20 41.18
CA THR A 51 2.38 17.40 39.83
C THR A 51 2.27 16.12 38.97
N LEU A 52 1.26 15.28 39.21
CA LEU A 52 1.00 14.05 38.43
C LEU A 52 -0.36 14.02 37.70
N ASP A 53 -1.18 15.07 37.80
CA ASP A 53 -2.58 14.98 37.37
C ASP A 53 -2.79 15.21 35.85
N SER A 54 -1.80 15.75 35.14
CA SER A 54 -1.88 16.00 33.69
C SER A 54 -1.34 14.86 32.83
N GLU A 55 -0.24 14.23 33.25
CA GLU A 55 0.42 13.18 32.47
C GLU A 55 -0.37 11.86 32.50
N ASP A 56 -0.89 11.44 33.66
CA ASP A 56 -1.70 10.21 33.79
C ASP A 56 -3.00 10.29 32.98
N LYS A 57 -3.58 11.49 32.87
CA LYS A 57 -4.80 11.71 32.07
C LYS A 57 -4.54 11.66 30.57
N GLU A 58 -3.44 12.26 30.10
CA GLU A 58 -3.05 12.23 28.68
C GLU A 58 -2.67 10.81 28.22
N ILE A 59 -2.07 10.00 29.10
CA ILE A 59 -1.77 8.59 28.83
C ILE A 59 -3.07 7.77 28.75
N SER A 60 -4.03 8.00 29.65
CA SER A 60 -5.34 7.34 29.62
C SER A 60 -6.14 7.65 28.35
N ASP A 61 -6.17 8.91 27.92
CA ASP A 61 -6.87 9.32 26.69
C ASP A 61 -6.20 8.73 25.44
N LEU A 62 -4.87 8.56 25.46
CA LEU A 62 -4.13 7.91 24.39
C LEU A 62 -4.43 6.41 24.35
N ASP A 63 -4.42 5.72 25.49
CA ASP A 63 -4.73 4.29 25.58
C ASP A 63 -6.16 3.97 25.13
N GLU A 64 -7.15 4.79 25.49
CA GLU A 64 -8.53 4.65 25.00
C GLU A 64 -8.59 4.84 23.48
N TRP A 65 -7.92 5.88 22.95
CA TRP A 65 -7.86 6.13 21.52
C TRP A 65 -7.19 4.99 20.74
N LEU A 66 -6.19 4.31 21.33
CA LEU A 66 -5.50 3.17 20.70
C LEU A 66 -6.40 1.95 20.52
N VAL A 67 -7.35 1.74 21.43
CA VAL A 67 -8.32 0.65 21.34
C VAL A 67 -9.37 0.96 20.29
N GLU A 68 -9.85 2.21 20.22
CA GLU A 68 -10.93 2.60 19.30
C GLU A 68 -10.46 2.85 17.87
N PHE A 69 -9.24 3.34 17.68
CA PHE A 69 -8.72 3.75 16.37
C PHE A 69 -8.77 2.64 15.31
N PRO A 70 -8.31 1.40 15.60
CA PRO A 70 -8.35 0.31 14.63
C PRO A 70 -9.78 -0.03 14.17
N ASP A 71 -10.72 -0.06 15.09
CA ASP A 71 -12.14 -0.36 14.82
C ASP A 71 -12.81 0.76 14.03
N HIS A 72 -12.55 2.02 14.40
CA HIS A 72 -13.03 3.18 13.67
C HIS A 72 -12.53 3.17 12.21
N LEU A 73 -11.25 2.87 12.00
CA LEU A 73 -10.70 2.80 10.65
C LEU A 73 -11.30 1.63 9.86
N ASP A 74 -11.55 0.48 10.47
CA ASP A 74 -12.24 -0.63 9.81
C ASP A 74 -13.67 -0.28 9.38
N VAL A 75 -14.41 0.49 10.17
CA VAL A 75 -15.72 1.02 9.78
C VAL A 75 -15.60 1.93 8.55
N LEU A 76 -14.66 2.87 8.54
CA LEU A 76 -14.44 3.76 7.40
C LEU A 76 -14.08 2.99 6.11
N LEU A 77 -13.26 1.95 6.24
CA LEU A 77 -12.91 1.06 5.13
C LEU A 77 -14.12 0.27 4.63
N ALA A 78 -14.96 -0.25 5.53
CA ALA A 78 -16.18 -0.96 5.17
C ALA A 78 -17.20 -0.05 4.47
N GLU A 79 -17.31 1.21 4.90
CA GLU A 79 -18.18 2.22 4.31
C GLU A 79 -17.61 2.87 3.04
N ARG A 80 -16.40 2.47 2.61
CA ARG A 80 -15.66 3.06 1.47
C ARG A 80 -15.49 4.58 1.57
N ARG A 81 -15.38 5.12 2.79
CA ARG A 81 -15.17 6.56 3.06
C ARG A 81 -13.69 6.93 2.93
N VAL A 82 -13.20 6.92 1.69
CA VAL A 82 -11.76 7.04 1.35
C VAL A 82 -11.09 8.26 1.98
N GLU A 83 -11.65 9.47 1.80
CA GLU A 83 -11.00 10.70 2.31
C GLU A 83 -10.93 10.73 3.84
N GLU A 84 -11.93 10.16 4.51
CA GLU A 84 -11.95 10.09 5.97
C GLU A 84 -11.00 9.03 6.49
N ALA A 85 -10.88 7.90 5.79
CA ALA A 85 -9.89 6.87 6.10
C ALA A 85 -8.45 7.42 5.95
N LEU A 86 -8.18 8.22 4.90
CA LEU A 86 -6.90 8.90 4.72
C LEU A 86 -6.62 9.88 5.87
N ALA A 87 -7.59 10.72 6.22
CA ALA A 87 -7.44 11.67 7.33
C ALA A 87 -7.23 10.96 8.69
N ALA A 88 -7.90 9.84 8.92
CA ALA A 88 -7.72 9.01 10.10
C ALA A 88 -6.32 8.38 10.15
N LEU A 89 -5.82 7.85 9.03
CA LEU A 89 -4.46 7.33 8.91
C LEU A 89 -3.42 8.42 9.21
N ASP A 90 -3.55 9.61 8.62
CA ASP A 90 -2.66 10.75 8.88
C ASP A 90 -2.68 11.18 10.35
N LYS A 91 -3.85 11.12 10.99
CA LYS A 91 -3.98 11.38 12.44
C LYS A 91 -3.26 10.31 13.25
N GLY A 92 -3.40 9.03 12.89
CA GLY A 92 -2.74 7.95 13.59
C GLY A 92 -1.22 7.97 13.46
N GLU A 93 -0.70 8.30 12.28
CA GLU A 93 0.75 8.45 12.08
C GLU A 93 1.34 9.62 12.90
N ARG A 94 0.61 10.75 13.00
CA ARG A 94 1.01 11.85 13.87
C ARG A 94 1.01 11.44 15.34
N LYS A 95 -0.01 10.72 15.80
CA LYS A 95 -0.10 10.23 17.18
C LYS A 95 1.02 9.25 17.53
N VAL A 96 1.39 8.35 16.61
CA VAL A 96 2.59 7.50 16.75
C VAL A 96 3.85 8.35 16.91
N SER A 97 3.99 9.39 16.09
CA SER A 97 5.18 10.24 16.09
C SER A 97 5.31 11.06 17.38
N GLU A 98 4.20 11.64 17.85
CA GLU A 98 4.10 12.34 19.14
C GLU A 98 4.46 11.39 20.30
N ALA A 99 3.91 10.18 20.32
CA ALA A 99 4.20 9.20 21.37
C ALA A 99 5.65 8.72 21.38
N LYS A 100 6.30 8.63 20.20
CA LYS A 100 7.74 8.33 20.10
C LYS A 100 8.60 9.44 20.70
N GLU A 101 8.24 10.69 20.42
CA GLU A 101 8.98 11.86 20.90
C GLU A 101 8.86 12.01 22.42
N MET A 102 7.64 11.86 22.95
CA MET A 102 7.35 11.99 24.38
C MET A 102 7.72 10.75 25.21
N LYS A 103 8.08 9.62 24.57
CA LYS A 103 8.30 8.31 25.21
C LYS A 103 7.14 7.91 26.14
N SER A 104 5.92 8.32 25.81
CA SER A 104 4.74 8.15 26.64
C SER A 104 4.11 6.76 26.54
N LEU A 105 4.45 5.99 25.50
CA LEU A 105 3.90 4.66 25.27
C LEU A 105 4.93 3.54 25.49
N ASN A 106 4.44 2.42 26.00
CA ASN A 106 5.18 1.17 26.03
C ASN A 106 5.61 0.78 24.59
N PRO A 107 6.89 0.42 24.36
CA PRO A 107 7.39 0.05 23.03
C PRO A 107 6.59 -1.07 22.35
N THR A 108 6.04 -2.02 23.11
CA THR A 108 5.21 -3.11 22.56
C THR A 108 3.89 -2.59 22.01
N LEU A 109 3.22 -1.70 22.74
CA LEU A 109 1.94 -1.11 22.34
C LEU A 109 2.13 -0.19 21.12
N LEU A 110 3.23 0.56 21.11
CA LEU A 110 3.62 1.40 20.00
C LEU A 110 3.85 0.58 18.71
N LEU A 111 4.55 -0.55 18.80
CA LEU A 111 4.73 -1.47 17.67
C LEU A 111 3.40 -2.06 17.19
N ALA A 112 2.52 -2.46 18.11
CA ALA A 112 1.19 -2.98 17.77
C ALA A 112 0.36 -1.94 17.00
N LEU A 113 0.37 -0.68 17.45
CA LEU A 113 -0.29 0.43 16.77
C LEU A 113 0.29 0.68 15.37
N GLN A 114 1.62 0.72 15.24
CA GLN A 114 2.26 0.89 13.95
C GLN A 114 1.87 -0.22 12.97
N ASN A 115 1.84 -1.47 13.43
CA ASN A 115 1.41 -2.61 12.64
C ASN A 115 -0.07 -2.51 12.23
N SER A 116 -0.94 -2.06 13.13
CA SER A 116 -2.36 -1.85 12.81
C SER A 116 -2.55 -0.77 11.75
N ILE A 117 -1.82 0.35 11.86
CA ILE A 117 -1.83 1.42 10.87
C ILE A 117 -1.32 0.91 9.52
N THR A 118 -0.21 0.19 9.48
CA THR A 118 0.37 -0.31 8.22
C THR A 118 -0.54 -1.33 7.55
N GLU A 119 -1.17 -2.24 8.31
CA GLU A 119 -2.14 -3.20 7.81
C GLU A 119 -3.34 -2.51 7.17
N ARG A 120 -3.91 -1.51 7.84
CA ARG A 120 -5.10 -0.78 7.35
C ARG A 120 -4.76 0.14 6.18
N ARG A 121 -3.55 0.71 6.15
CA ARG A 121 -3.02 1.43 4.99
C ARG A 121 -2.96 0.51 3.77
N GLN A 122 -2.46 -0.71 3.95
CA GLN A 122 -2.42 -1.71 2.88
C GLN A 122 -3.82 -2.09 2.42
N LYS A 123 -4.75 -2.38 3.35
CA LYS A 123 -6.15 -2.67 3.02
C LYS A 123 -6.80 -1.56 2.21
N LEU A 124 -6.59 -0.29 2.57
CA LEU A 124 -7.10 0.84 1.79
C LEU A 124 -6.48 0.89 0.39
N ALA A 125 -5.15 0.70 0.29
CA ALA A 125 -4.46 0.65 -1.01
C ALA A 125 -5.01 -0.46 -1.91
N ASP A 126 -5.23 -1.66 -1.36
CA ASP A 126 -5.80 -2.81 -2.08
C ASP A 126 -7.23 -2.50 -2.56
N GLN A 127 -8.07 -1.91 -1.71
CA GLN A 127 -9.44 -1.51 -2.10
C GLN A 127 -9.46 -0.46 -3.20
N LEU A 128 -8.56 0.52 -3.15
CA LEU A 128 -8.42 1.55 -4.18
C LEU A 128 -7.92 0.95 -5.50
N ALA A 129 -6.97 0.03 -5.43
CA ALA A 129 -6.43 -0.66 -6.59
C ALA A 129 -7.48 -1.56 -7.25
N GLU A 130 -8.25 -2.30 -6.46
CA GLU A 130 -9.35 -3.12 -6.93
C GLU A 130 -10.43 -2.26 -7.61
N ALA A 131 -10.81 -1.13 -6.99
CA ALA A 131 -11.78 -0.20 -7.55
C ALA A 131 -11.31 0.38 -8.88
N ALA A 132 -10.04 0.77 -8.98
CA ALA A 132 -9.47 1.35 -10.19
C ALA A 132 -9.32 0.33 -11.35
N CYS A 133 -9.24 -0.97 -11.03
CA CYS A 133 -9.21 -2.05 -12.03
C CYS A 133 -10.59 -2.50 -12.52
N GLN A 134 -11.70 -1.99 -11.97
CA GLN A 134 -13.03 -2.40 -12.42
C GLN A 134 -13.34 -1.86 -13.82
N PRO A 135 -13.92 -2.67 -14.74
CA PRO A 135 -14.25 -2.22 -16.10
C PRO A 135 -15.24 -1.03 -16.17
N SER A 136 -16.02 -0.84 -15.11
CA SER A 136 -16.96 0.28 -14.96
C SER A 136 -16.31 1.57 -14.48
N THR A 137 -15.16 1.48 -13.80
CA THR A 137 -14.48 2.64 -13.22
C THR A 137 -13.84 3.48 -14.30
N ARG A 138 -14.25 4.75 -14.41
CA ARG A 138 -13.84 5.63 -15.52
C ARG A 138 -13.61 7.06 -15.06
N GLY A 139 -12.71 7.75 -15.76
CA GLY A 139 -12.54 9.20 -15.68
C GLY A 139 -12.28 9.68 -14.25
N ALA A 140 -13.26 10.36 -13.66
CA ALA A 140 -13.13 10.98 -12.35
C ALA A 140 -12.89 9.96 -11.23
N GLU A 141 -13.54 8.80 -11.26
CA GLU A 141 -13.37 7.76 -10.24
C GLU A 141 -11.97 7.15 -10.28
N LEU A 142 -11.47 6.83 -11.48
CA LEU A 142 -10.11 6.35 -11.68
C LEU A 142 -9.08 7.37 -11.17
N ARG A 143 -9.27 8.66 -11.51
CA ARG A 143 -8.39 9.74 -11.02
C ARG A 143 -8.45 9.89 -9.50
N ALA A 144 -9.63 9.75 -8.90
CA ALA A 144 -9.79 9.82 -7.45
C ALA A 144 -9.04 8.67 -6.76
N SER A 145 -9.19 7.43 -7.24
CA SER A 145 -8.48 6.27 -6.70
C SER A 145 -6.95 6.40 -6.85
N VAL A 146 -6.48 6.85 -8.02
CA VAL A 146 -5.05 7.06 -8.28
C VAL A 146 -4.49 8.20 -7.40
N SER A 147 -5.25 9.29 -7.21
CA SER A 147 -4.87 10.39 -6.32
C SER A 147 -4.78 9.92 -4.86
N ALA A 148 -5.74 9.13 -4.40
CA ALA A 148 -5.73 8.54 -3.06
C ALA A 148 -4.54 7.60 -2.85
N LEU A 149 -4.22 6.73 -3.83
CA LEU A 149 -3.02 5.88 -3.78
C LEU A 149 -1.72 6.70 -3.71
N LYS A 150 -1.64 7.81 -4.46
CA LYS A 150 -0.51 8.75 -4.35
C LYS A 150 -0.40 9.37 -2.95
N LYS A 151 -1.53 9.76 -2.34
CA LYS A 151 -1.58 10.29 -0.95
C LYS A 151 -1.08 9.25 0.07
N LEU A 152 -1.35 7.96 -0.16
CA LEU A 152 -0.84 6.85 0.66
C LEU A 152 0.67 6.60 0.52
N GLY A 153 1.35 7.29 -0.39
CA GLY A 153 2.77 7.10 -0.68
C GLY A 153 3.06 6.06 -1.76
N ASP A 154 2.03 5.43 -2.35
CA ASP A 154 2.18 4.38 -3.36
C ASP A 154 2.12 4.93 -4.80
N GLY A 155 2.97 5.93 -5.08
CA GLY A 155 2.99 6.65 -6.36
C GLY A 155 3.30 5.79 -7.59
N PRO A 156 4.34 4.93 -7.58
CA PRO A 156 4.68 4.08 -8.72
C PRO A 156 3.58 3.06 -9.07
N HIS A 157 2.95 2.47 -8.06
CA HIS A 157 1.82 1.57 -8.27
C HIS A 157 0.61 2.32 -8.79
N ALA A 158 0.28 3.49 -8.22
CA ALA A 158 -0.82 4.33 -8.70
C ALA A 158 -0.66 4.70 -10.19
N HIS A 159 0.55 5.07 -10.61
CA HIS A 159 0.85 5.38 -12.00
C HIS A 159 0.74 4.15 -12.91
N SER A 160 1.30 3.02 -12.49
CA SER A 160 1.20 1.75 -13.23
C SER A 160 -0.25 1.32 -13.43
N LEU A 161 -1.08 1.49 -12.39
CA LEU A 161 -2.49 1.15 -12.40
C LEU A 161 -3.28 2.05 -13.36
N LEU A 162 -3.04 3.37 -13.32
CA LEU A 162 -3.63 4.32 -14.27
C LEU A 162 -3.34 3.90 -15.73
N LEU A 163 -2.08 3.62 -16.04
CA LEU A 163 -1.68 3.19 -17.39
C LEU A 163 -2.34 1.87 -17.79
N ASN A 164 -2.39 0.90 -16.88
CA ASN A 164 -3.05 -0.38 -17.12
C ASN A 164 -4.55 -0.23 -17.39
N ALA A 165 -5.25 0.64 -16.65
CA ALA A 165 -6.67 0.91 -16.86
C ALA A 165 -6.92 1.52 -18.25
N HIS A 166 -6.08 2.47 -18.69
CA HIS A 166 -6.16 3.02 -20.05
C HIS A 166 -5.81 1.99 -21.12
N LEU A 167 -4.81 1.14 -20.88
CA LEU A 167 -4.40 0.08 -21.80
C LEU A 167 -5.50 -0.96 -21.99
N GLN A 168 -6.11 -1.45 -20.92
CA GLN A 168 -7.22 -2.40 -20.99
C GLN A 168 -8.40 -1.81 -21.78
N ARG A 169 -8.72 -0.54 -21.54
CA ARG A 169 -9.78 0.15 -22.28
C ARG A 169 -9.44 0.28 -23.77
N TYR A 170 -8.20 0.62 -24.09
CA TYR A 170 -7.72 0.67 -25.45
C TYR A 170 -7.87 -0.68 -26.16
N GLN A 171 -7.46 -1.78 -25.50
CA GLN A 171 -7.60 -3.14 -26.02
C GLN A 171 -9.07 -3.52 -26.23
N TYR A 172 -9.96 -3.19 -25.30
CA TYR A 172 -11.40 -3.41 -25.45
C TYR A 172 -11.98 -2.66 -26.65
N ASN A 173 -11.64 -1.37 -26.79
CA ASN A 173 -12.10 -0.56 -27.92
C ASN A 173 -11.55 -1.05 -29.26
N MET A 174 -10.32 -1.58 -29.30
CA MET A 174 -9.76 -2.20 -30.50
C MET A 174 -10.57 -3.41 -30.97
N GLN A 175 -11.12 -4.21 -30.06
CA GLN A 175 -11.95 -5.37 -30.44
C GLN A 175 -13.25 -4.95 -31.14
N SER A 176 -13.73 -3.73 -30.87
CA SER A 176 -14.92 -3.17 -31.52
C SER A 176 -14.65 -2.65 -32.95
N LEU A 177 -13.38 -2.37 -33.28
CA LEU A 177 -12.96 -1.98 -34.63
C LEU A 177 -12.92 -3.22 -35.52
N ARG A 178 -13.99 -3.44 -36.28
CA ARG A 178 -13.96 -4.42 -37.36
C ARG A 178 -13.17 -3.87 -38.54
N PRO A 179 -12.18 -4.60 -39.08
CA PRO A 179 -11.64 -4.29 -40.39
C PRO A 179 -12.77 -4.46 -41.41
N SER A 180 -13.28 -3.36 -41.93
CA SER A 180 -14.33 -3.37 -42.95
C SER A 180 -13.76 -4.04 -44.21
N ASN A 181 -14.38 -5.14 -44.67
CA ASN A 181 -14.03 -5.82 -45.94
C ASN A 181 -14.30 -4.96 -47.20
N THR A 182 -14.66 -3.70 -47.03
CA THR A 182 -14.89 -2.74 -48.11
C THR A 182 -13.58 -2.05 -48.47
N SER A 183 -13.38 -1.75 -49.77
CA SER A 183 -12.21 -1.16 -50.42
C SER A 183 -11.67 0.19 -49.87
N TYR A 184 -12.14 0.65 -48.72
CA TYR A 184 -11.80 1.93 -48.08
C TYR A 184 -10.93 1.72 -46.83
N GLY A 185 -9.66 1.35 -47.04
CA GLY A 185 -8.66 1.23 -45.96
C GLY A 185 -8.44 2.55 -45.19
N GLY A 186 -8.71 3.70 -45.83
CA GLY A 186 -8.56 5.03 -45.21
C GLY A 186 -9.49 5.29 -44.01
N ALA A 187 -10.71 4.73 -44.01
CA ALA A 187 -11.63 4.90 -42.88
C ALA A 187 -11.17 4.09 -41.66
N TYR A 188 -10.66 2.88 -41.90
CA TYR A 188 -10.11 2.03 -40.83
C TYR A 188 -8.85 2.64 -40.22
N THR A 189 -7.91 3.11 -41.04
CA THR A 189 -6.68 3.74 -40.54
C THR A 189 -6.95 5.03 -39.78
N ALA A 190 -7.90 5.85 -40.24
CA ALA A 190 -8.32 7.05 -39.52
C ALA A 190 -8.96 6.71 -38.16
N ALA A 191 -9.85 5.72 -38.12
CA ALA A 191 -10.50 5.29 -36.87
C ALA A 191 -9.49 4.69 -35.87
N LEU A 192 -8.53 3.91 -36.36
CA LEU A 192 -7.44 3.37 -35.54
C LEU A 192 -6.55 4.48 -34.97
N ALA A 193 -6.13 5.44 -35.81
CA ALA A 193 -5.33 6.57 -35.37
C ALA A 193 -6.06 7.39 -34.30
N GLN A 194 -7.34 7.69 -34.52
CA GLN A 194 -8.15 8.41 -33.54
C GLN A 194 -8.24 7.65 -32.21
N LEU A 195 -8.43 6.33 -32.24
CA LEU A 195 -8.49 5.51 -31.03
C LEU A 195 -7.16 5.54 -30.25
N VAL A 196 -6.03 5.38 -30.93
CA VAL A 196 -4.69 5.40 -30.31
C VAL A 196 -4.41 6.76 -29.69
N PHE A 197 -4.54 7.84 -30.46
CA PHE A 197 -4.18 9.18 -29.99
C PHE A 197 -5.12 9.68 -28.89
N SER A 198 -6.42 9.35 -28.95
CA SER A 198 -7.35 9.69 -27.85
C SER A 198 -7.05 8.90 -26.57
N ALA A 199 -6.65 7.63 -26.66
CA ALA A 199 -6.24 6.85 -25.50
C ALA A 199 -4.99 7.43 -24.83
N VAL A 200 -3.97 7.80 -25.63
CA VAL A 200 -2.73 8.42 -25.13
C VAL A 200 -3.01 9.79 -24.52
N ALA A 201 -3.80 10.64 -25.19
CA ALA A 201 -4.16 11.95 -24.67
C ALA A 201 -4.90 11.86 -23.32
N GLN A 202 -5.82 10.90 -23.19
CA GLN A 202 -6.54 10.69 -21.94
C GLN A 202 -5.61 10.21 -20.82
N ALA A 203 -4.71 9.25 -21.10
CA ALA A 203 -3.75 8.78 -20.10
C ALA A 203 -2.81 9.89 -19.64
N ALA A 204 -2.39 10.78 -20.55
CA ALA A 204 -1.56 11.93 -20.23
C ALA A 204 -2.32 12.98 -19.40
N SER A 205 -3.61 13.20 -19.64
CA SER A 205 -4.39 14.17 -18.85
C SER A 205 -4.74 13.68 -17.45
N ASP A 206 -4.85 12.36 -17.28
CA ASP A 206 -5.28 11.76 -16.02
C ASP A 206 -4.10 11.44 -15.06
N SER A 207 -2.85 11.62 -15.51
CA SER A 207 -1.62 11.32 -14.75
C SER A 207 -1.20 12.37 -13.74
#